data_AF-A0A7K2ZRM5-F1
#
_entry.id   AF-A0A7K2ZRM5-F1
#
_cell.length_a   1.000
_cell.length_b   1.000
_cell.length_c   1.000
_cell.angle_alpha   90.00
_cell.angle_beta   90.00
_cell.angle_gamma   90.00
#
_symmetry.space_group_name_H-M   'P 1'
#
loop_
_entity.id
_entity.type
_entity.pdbx_description
1 polymer ?
#
loop_
_entity_poly.entity_id
_entity_poly.type
_entity_poly.pdbx_seq_one_letter_code
_entity_poly.pdbx_strand_id
1 'polypeptide(L)'
;MPAVRPYESYVYAYPHKTAYRPLPERPALRELWAAEPKSALSLYLHIPFCEVRCGFCNLFTRIGAPEELTTRYLDALDRQAVAVRDALGDDEPVRFAAAAFGGGTPTFLTPDELERLCDIAEKRMGADLLAVPLSVETSPSTATADRLAVLADRGTTRVSIGVQSFVDAEARAAVRPQRRAEVEAALGRIRDARIPVLNIDLIYGIDGQTERTWLTSLDAALAWRPEELYLYPLYVRPLTGLHRLGAAAADPDAEAVEQAAWDEQRLRLYAVGRDHLLAHGYEQVSMRMFRRADAPRESQDGPEDYACQTDGMIGLGCGARSYTAALHYSFDYAVNMGEIRSIIDGFTATEDFSRAEVGRYVDAAEARRRHLLQSLLQAVGLPLDDYRARFGTDPREDFAAELERFADRGWLDTQAPEGLLRLSPLGLAHSDALGPALFSPGVRAAMAAYERK
;
A
#
# COMPACT_ATOMS: atom_id res chain seq x y z
N MET A 1 18.36 -21.34 16.81
CA MET A 1 16.96 -20.87 16.72
C MET A 1 16.33 -21.51 15.49
N PRO A 2 15.03 -21.87 15.49
CA PRO A 2 14.36 -22.33 14.28
C PRO A 2 14.44 -21.27 13.18
N ALA A 3 14.52 -21.72 11.92
CA ALA A 3 14.50 -20.86 10.76
C ALA A 3 13.18 -20.07 10.72
N VAL A 4 13.29 -18.75 10.56
CA VAL A 4 12.12 -17.88 10.40
C VAL A 4 11.84 -17.76 8.92
N ARG A 5 10.58 -17.87 8.53
CA ARG A 5 10.20 -17.72 7.13
C ARG A 5 10.37 -16.26 6.71
N PRO A 6 11.07 -15.95 5.61
CA PRO A 6 11.33 -14.56 5.19
C PRO A 6 10.07 -13.80 4.75
N TYR A 7 9.02 -14.51 4.32
CA TYR A 7 7.80 -13.93 3.75
C TYR A 7 6.55 -14.33 4.53
N GLU A 8 6.36 -13.77 5.73
CA GLU A 8 5.14 -13.99 6.50
C GLU A 8 4.03 -13.06 6.03
N SER A 9 4.21 -11.75 6.15
CA SER A 9 3.24 -10.77 5.70
C SER A 9 3.86 -9.41 5.41
N TYR A 10 3.44 -8.84 4.28
CA TYR A 10 3.67 -7.44 4.00
C TYR A 10 2.93 -6.55 5.03
N VAL A 11 3.70 -5.76 5.79
CA VAL A 11 3.19 -4.72 6.69
C VAL A 11 3.12 -3.39 5.95
N TYR A 12 1.96 -3.11 5.35
CA TYR A 12 1.65 -1.81 4.73
C TYR A 12 0.86 -0.88 5.66
N ALA A 13 0.43 -1.38 6.82
CA ALA A 13 -0.18 -0.59 7.89
C ALA A 13 -0.16 -1.34 9.22
N TYR A 14 -0.17 -0.57 10.30
CA TYR A 14 -0.31 -1.06 11.66
C TYR A 14 -1.29 -0.19 12.47
N PRO A 15 -2.23 -0.80 13.22
CA PRO A 15 -2.63 -2.21 13.16
C PRO A 15 -3.20 -2.59 11.78
N HIS A 16 -3.03 -3.85 11.38
CA HIS A 16 -3.58 -4.34 10.11
C HIS A 16 -5.12 -4.31 10.11
N LYS A 17 -5.77 -4.15 8.94
CA LYS A 17 -7.24 -4.00 8.84
C LYS A 17 -8.01 -5.20 9.42
N THR A 18 -7.44 -6.40 9.37
CA THR A 18 -8.04 -7.59 10.01
C THR A 18 -8.05 -7.54 11.55
N ALA A 19 -7.38 -6.57 12.18
CA ALA A 19 -7.50 -6.29 13.60
C ALA A 19 -8.70 -5.38 13.95
N TYR A 20 -9.39 -4.82 12.96
CA TYR A 20 -10.50 -3.89 13.19
C TYR A 20 -11.79 -4.66 13.44
N ARG A 21 -12.72 -4.06 14.18
CA ARG A 21 -14.04 -4.64 14.51
C ARG A 21 -15.12 -3.57 14.44
N PRO A 22 -16.40 -3.95 14.27
CA PRO A 22 -17.51 -3.01 14.46
C PRO A 22 -17.39 -2.32 15.82
N LEU A 23 -17.55 -1.00 15.82
CA LEU A 23 -17.49 -0.15 17.02
C LEU A 23 -18.90 -0.02 17.59
N PRO A 24 -19.21 -0.61 18.75
CA PRO A 24 -20.57 -0.57 19.31
C PRO A 24 -21.10 0.85 19.53
N GLU A 25 -20.23 1.77 19.93
CA GLU A 25 -20.53 3.17 20.25
C GLU A 25 -20.66 4.07 19.01
N ARG A 26 -20.14 3.62 17.84
CA ARG A 26 -20.15 4.35 16.56
C ARG A 26 -19.82 5.84 16.76
N PRO A 27 -18.58 6.17 17.18
CA PRO A 27 -18.25 7.53 17.60
C PRO A 27 -18.41 8.51 16.44
N ALA A 28 -18.86 9.72 16.74
CA ALA A 28 -19.07 10.75 15.73
C ALA A 28 -17.73 11.24 15.19
N LEU A 29 -17.61 11.37 13.87
CA LEU A 29 -16.37 11.82 13.24
C LEU A 29 -15.96 13.21 13.76
N ARG A 30 -16.93 14.10 13.99
CA ARG A 30 -16.65 15.44 14.56
C ARG A 30 -15.95 15.39 15.91
N GLU A 31 -16.25 14.38 16.74
CA GLU A 31 -15.64 14.22 18.06
C GLU A 31 -14.23 13.63 17.92
N LEU A 32 -14.05 12.69 17.00
CA LEU A 32 -12.75 12.08 16.72
C LEU A 32 -11.75 13.08 16.15
N TRP A 33 -12.20 13.97 15.26
CA TRP A 33 -11.36 14.95 14.59
C TRP A 33 -11.27 16.30 15.29
N ALA A 34 -11.99 16.53 16.40
CA ALA A 34 -12.03 17.82 17.08
C ALA A 34 -10.64 18.29 17.52
N ALA A 35 -9.83 17.39 18.07
CA ALA A 35 -8.52 17.68 18.65
C ALA A 35 -7.33 17.21 17.78
N GLU A 36 -7.60 16.69 16.58
CA GLU A 36 -6.56 16.20 15.68
C GLU A 36 -5.89 17.38 14.95
N PRO A 37 -4.56 17.35 14.74
CA PRO A 37 -3.89 18.30 13.86
C PRO A 37 -4.39 18.16 12.41
N LYS A 38 -4.75 19.28 11.78
CA LYS A 38 -5.31 19.31 10.40
C LYS A 38 -4.46 20.09 9.41
N SER A 39 -3.26 20.51 9.82
CA SER A 39 -2.35 21.33 9.01
C SER A 39 -1.59 20.56 7.93
N ALA A 40 -1.53 19.24 8.01
CA ALA A 40 -0.83 18.38 7.06
C ALA A 40 -1.43 16.96 7.02
N LEU A 41 -2.58 16.79 6.36
CA LEU A 41 -3.22 15.48 6.21
C LEU A 41 -2.86 14.79 4.89
N SER A 42 -2.88 13.46 4.88
CA SER A 42 -2.89 12.69 3.62
C SER A 42 -4.31 12.32 3.22
N LEU A 43 -4.67 12.57 1.96
CA LEU A 43 -5.96 12.21 1.39
C LEU A 43 -5.83 10.95 0.51
N TYR A 44 -6.67 9.95 0.76
CA TYR A 44 -6.72 8.75 -0.07
C TYR A 44 -8.14 8.44 -0.51
N LEU A 45 -8.36 8.28 -1.82
CA LEU A 45 -9.64 7.86 -2.38
C LEU A 45 -9.48 6.45 -2.95
N HIS A 46 -10.31 5.54 -2.46
CA HIS A 46 -10.29 4.13 -2.86
C HIS A 46 -11.31 3.84 -3.95
N ILE A 47 -10.85 3.34 -5.10
CA ILE A 47 -11.69 2.89 -6.21
C ILE A 47 -11.64 1.36 -6.28
N PRO A 48 -12.70 0.63 -5.87
CA PRO A 48 -12.65 -0.81 -5.70
C PRO A 48 -12.94 -1.58 -7.00
N PHE A 49 -12.70 -1.02 -8.18
CA PHE A 49 -13.06 -1.63 -9.47
C PHE A 49 -11.83 -2.05 -10.26
N CYS A 50 -11.90 -3.23 -10.88
CA CYS A 50 -10.86 -3.75 -11.76
C CYS A 50 -11.49 -4.40 -13.00
N GLU A 51 -10.77 -4.42 -14.12
CA GLU A 51 -11.17 -5.20 -15.30
C GLU A 51 -10.94 -6.70 -15.08
N VAL A 52 -9.82 -7.06 -14.43
CA VAL A 52 -9.39 -8.45 -14.24
C VAL A 52 -9.05 -8.69 -12.78
N ARG A 53 -9.45 -9.86 -12.27
CA ARG A 53 -9.03 -10.33 -10.95
C ARG A 53 -7.79 -11.20 -11.11
N CYS A 54 -6.63 -10.62 -10.82
CA CYS A 54 -5.35 -11.33 -10.88
C CYS A 54 -5.36 -12.52 -9.91
N GLY A 55 -4.63 -13.59 -10.25
CA GLY A 55 -4.63 -14.83 -9.47
C GLY A 55 -4.14 -14.65 -8.03
N PHE A 56 -3.19 -13.75 -7.83
CA PHE A 56 -2.62 -13.40 -6.52
C PHE A 56 -3.40 -12.32 -5.77
N CYS A 57 -4.38 -11.65 -6.42
CA CYS A 57 -5.02 -10.47 -5.85
C CYS A 57 -5.83 -10.83 -4.60
N ASN A 58 -5.35 -10.32 -3.47
CA ASN A 58 -5.97 -10.38 -2.15
C ASN A 58 -6.55 -9.03 -1.72
N LEU A 59 -6.61 -8.04 -2.63
CA LEU A 59 -7.12 -6.70 -2.38
C LEU A 59 -8.64 -6.63 -2.47
N PHE A 60 -9.22 -5.62 -1.82
CA PHE A 60 -10.65 -5.31 -1.86
C PHE A 60 -11.04 -4.75 -3.22
N THR A 61 -11.41 -5.62 -4.17
CA THR A 61 -11.65 -5.25 -5.57
C THR A 61 -12.80 -6.05 -6.18
N ARG A 62 -13.59 -5.40 -7.04
CA ARG A 62 -14.75 -5.95 -7.75
C ARG A 62 -14.50 -5.90 -9.25
N ILE A 63 -14.62 -7.07 -9.88
CA ILE A 63 -14.70 -7.21 -11.33
C ILE A 63 -16.15 -7.33 -11.79
N GLY A 64 -16.39 -7.01 -13.06
CA GLY A 64 -17.73 -7.10 -13.66
C GLY A 64 -18.75 -6.18 -12.98
N ALA A 65 -18.31 -4.97 -12.63
CA ALA A 65 -19.21 -3.92 -12.17
C ALA A 65 -20.16 -3.53 -13.32
N PRO A 66 -21.49 -3.46 -13.09
CA PRO A 66 -22.40 -2.79 -14.01
C PRO A 66 -21.99 -1.33 -14.19
N GLU A 67 -22.25 -0.75 -15.37
CA GLU A 67 -21.85 0.62 -15.70
C GLU A 67 -22.43 1.64 -14.70
N GLU A 68 -23.67 1.47 -14.25
CA GLU A 68 -24.31 2.39 -13.30
C GLU A 68 -23.73 2.28 -11.87
N LEU A 69 -22.94 1.24 -11.58
CA LEU A 69 -22.38 1.05 -10.26
C LEU A 69 -21.24 2.03 -9.96
N THR A 70 -20.38 2.34 -10.94
CA THR A 70 -19.29 3.31 -10.74
C THR A 70 -19.86 4.69 -10.43
N THR A 71 -20.90 5.11 -11.15
CA THR A 71 -21.62 6.36 -10.89
C THR A 71 -22.25 6.36 -9.50
N ARG A 72 -22.99 5.31 -9.10
CA ARG A 72 -23.56 5.21 -7.73
C ARG A 72 -22.49 5.20 -6.64
N TYR A 73 -21.33 4.61 -6.93
CA TYR A 73 -20.20 4.62 -6.01
C TYR A 73 -19.64 6.03 -5.83
N LEU A 74 -19.48 6.78 -6.91
CA LEU A 74 -19.04 8.18 -6.85
C LEU A 74 -20.08 9.09 -6.19
N ASP A 75 -21.38 8.80 -6.31
CA ASP A 75 -22.43 9.49 -5.55
C ASP A 75 -22.27 9.28 -4.04
N ALA A 76 -22.02 8.05 -3.61
CA ALA A 76 -21.77 7.73 -2.21
C ALA A 76 -20.44 8.30 -1.71
N LEU A 77 -19.41 8.32 -2.55
CA LEU A 77 -18.12 8.92 -2.26
C LEU A 77 -18.23 10.44 -2.06
N ASP A 78 -19.02 11.13 -2.90
CA ASP A 78 -19.31 12.56 -2.75
C ASP A 78 -20.05 12.84 -1.43
N ARG A 79 -21.10 12.06 -1.11
CA ARG A 79 -21.81 12.15 0.19
C ARG A 79 -20.86 11.93 1.37
N GLN A 80 -19.98 10.94 1.28
CA GLN A 80 -18.99 10.68 2.31
C GLN A 80 -18.02 11.85 2.46
N ALA A 81 -17.51 12.40 1.35
CA ALA A 81 -16.60 13.53 1.37
C ALA A 81 -17.23 14.77 2.03
N VAL A 82 -18.51 15.06 1.75
CA VAL A 82 -19.26 16.12 2.43
C VAL A 82 -19.31 15.87 3.94
N ALA A 83 -19.80 14.70 4.36
CA ALA A 83 -19.95 14.39 5.79
C ALA A 83 -18.61 14.38 6.55
N VAL A 84 -17.54 13.90 5.91
CA VAL A 84 -16.19 13.92 6.49
C VAL A 84 -15.67 15.34 6.58
N ARG A 85 -15.81 16.17 5.52
CA ARG A 85 -15.39 17.57 5.55
C ARG A 85 -16.12 18.36 6.63
N ASP A 86 -17.43 18.19 6.74
CA ASP A 86 -18.25 18.82 7.78
C ASP A 86 -17.77 18.42 9.19
N ALA A 87 -17.38 17.15 9.37
CA ALA A 87 -16.85 16.65 10.63
C ALA A 87 -15.46 17.22 10.98
N LEU A 88 -14.66 17.65 10.01
CA LEU A 88 -13.39 18.33 10.29
C LEU A 88 -13.62 19.73 10.86
N GLY A 89 -14.78 20.34 10.60
CA GLY A 89 -15.08 21.72 11.02
C GLY A 89 -14.19 22.76 10.35
N ASP A 90 -14.41 24.02 10.73
CA ASP A 90 -13.72 25.18 10.15
C ASP A 90 -13.01 26.04 11.22
N ASP A 91 -12.90 25.54 12.45
CA ASP A 91 -12.21 26.24 13.56
C ASP A 91 -10.70 26.41 13.26
N GLU A 92 -10.11 25.44 12.56
CA GLU A 92 -8.73 25.47 12.07
C GLU A 92 -8.68 25.14 10.57
N PRO A 93 -7.74 25.72 9.80
CA PRO A 93 -7.59 25.38 8.38
C PRO A 93 -7.24 23.91 8.18
N VAL A 94 -8.07 23.20 7.41
CA VAL A 94 -7.75 21.86 6.90
C VAL A 94 -6.83 21.98 5.68
N ARG A 95 -5.67 21.34 5.76
CA ARG A 95 -4.68 21.31 4.68
C ARG A 95 -4.23 19.89 4.41
N PHE A 96 -4.05 19.59 3.13
CA PHE A 96 -3.51 18.32 2.67
C PHE A 96 -2.06 18.50 2.25
N ALA A 97 -1.21 17.53 2.59
CA ALA A 97 0.19 17.48 2.18
C ALA A 97 0.41 16.56 0.98
N ALA A 98 -0.49 15.59 0.76
CA ALA A 98 -0.45 14.67 -0.36
C ALA A 98 -1.84 14.06 -0.63
N ALA A 99 -2.05 13.62 -1.86
CA ALA A 99 -3.23 12.89 -2.28
C ALA A 99 -2.84 11.59 -3.01
N ALA A 100 -3.67 10.55 -2.87
CA ALA A 100 -3.48 9.30 -3.62
C ALA A 100 -4.82 8.67 -4.01
N PHE A 101 -4.91 8.21 -5.26
CA PHE A 101 -6.02 7.40 -5.74
C PHE A 101 -5.52 5.98 -5.99
N GLY A 102 -6.17 4.99 -5.38
CA GLY A 102 -5.76 3.59 -5.51
C GLY A 102 -6.86 2.60 -5.20
N GLY A 103 -6.47 1.33 -5.00
CA GLY A 103 -7.37 0.27 -4.54
C GLY A 103 -7.45 -0.88 -5.51
N GLY A 104 -8.45 -0.85 -6.39
CA GLY A 104 -8.50 -1.69 -7.57
C GLY A 104 -7.69 -1.07 -8.68
N THR A 105 -8.35 -0.26 -9.51
CA THR A 105 -7.70 0.51 -10.57
C THR A 105 -8.48 1.81 -10.74
N PRO A 106 -8.01 2.95 -10.21
CA PRO A 106 -8.67 4.25 -10.41
C PRO A 106 -8.98 4.54 -11.87
N THR A 107 -8.06 4.25 -12.78
CA THR A 107 -8.25 4.41 -14.24
C THR A 107 -9.27 3.45 -14.86
N PHE A 108 -9.92 2.58 -14.08
CA PHE A 108 -11.11 1.86 -14.53
C PHE A 108 -12.25 2.83 -14.88
N LEU A 109 -12.36 3.92 -14.11
CA LEU A 109 -13.33 4.99 -14.33
C LEU A 109 -13.20 5.57 -15.74
N THR A 110 -14.31 6.03 -16.31
CA THR A 110 -14.28 6.80 -17.55
C THR A 110 -13.57 8.15 -17.33
N PRO A 111 -13.16 8.88 -18.39
CA PRO A 111 -12.60 10.22 -18.25
C PRO A 111 -13.49 11.15 -17.40
N ASP A 112 -14.79 11.22 -17.69
CA ASP A 112 -15.76 12.04 -16.94
C ASP A 112 -15.86 11.62 -15.46
N GLU A 113 -15.81 10.31 -15.18
CA GLU A 113 -15.82 9.79 -13.82
C GLU A 113 -14.49 10.05 -13.08
N LEU A 114 -13.36 10.07 -13.77
CA LEU A 114 -12.06 10.47 -13.23
C LEU A 114 -12.03 11.97 -12.92
N GLU A 115 -12.58 12.81 -13.79
CA GLU A 115 -12.74 14.24 -13.51
C GLU A 115 -13.60 14.46 -12.26
N ARG A 116 -14.69 13.71 -12.15
CA ARG A 116 -15.57 13.70 -10.97
C ARG A 116 -14.84 13.24 -9.70
N LEU A 117 -13.97 12.23 -9.80
CA LEU A 117 -13.16 11.80 -8.66
C LEU A 117 -12.22 12.90 -8.16
N CYS A 118 -11.57 13.61 -9.09
CA CYS A 118 -10.72 14.76 -8.77
C CYS A 118 -11.56 15.89 -8.16
N ASP A 119 -12.75 16.16 -8.71
CA ASP A 119 -13.69 17.14 -8.16
C ASP A 119 -14.12 16.83 -6.73
N ILE A 120 -14.29 15.56 -6.36
CA ILE A 120 -14.59 15.18 -4.97
C ILE A 120 -13.42 15.57 -4.06
N ALA A 121 -12.18 15.27 -4.45
CA ALA A 121 -11.00 15.65 -3.67
C ALA A 121 -10.83 17.18 -3.56
N GLU A 122 -11.01 17.92 -4.66
CA GLU A 122 -10.81 19.37 -4.67
C GLU A 122 -12.01 20.13 -4.07
N LYS A 123 -13.20 19.91 -4.61
CA LYS A 123 -14.40 20.73 -4.32
C LYS A 123 -15.10 20.32 -3.03
N ARG A 124 -14.92 19.08 -2.54
CA ARG A 124 -15.52 18.64 -1.26
C ARG A 124 -14.50 18.66 -0.13
N MET A 125 -13.32 18.08 -0.34
CA MET A 125 -12.31 18.04 0.73
C MET A 125 -11.50 19.33 0.82
N GLY A 126 -11.32 20.06 -0.28
CA GLY A 126 -10.47 21.26 -0.34
C GLY A 126 -8.99 20.94 -0.59
N ALA A 127 -8.68 19.78 -1.17
CA ALA A 127 -7.30 19.46 -1.56
C ALA A 127 -6.91 20.20 -2.83
N ASP A 128 -5.82 20.97 -2.79
CA ASP A 128 -5.25 21.59 -3.99
C ASP A 128 -4.35 20.57 -4.71
N LEU A 129 -4.93 19.81 -5.63
CA LEU A 129 -4.24 18.73 -6.35
C LEU A 129 -3.11 19.23 -7.26
N LEU A 130 -3.10 20.51 -7.64
CA LEU A 130 -2.01 21.11 -8.40
C LEU A 130 -0.83 21.51 -7.51
N ALA A 131 -1.07 21.71 -6.21
CA ALA A 131 -0.05 22.13 -5.25
C ALA A 131 0.53 20.99 -4.41
N VAL A 132 -0.12 19.82 -4.37
CA VAL A 132 0.33 18.67 -3.57
C VAL A 132 0.69 17.48 -4.45
N PRO A 133 1.63 16.61 -4.03
CA PRO A 133 1.88 15.35 -4.73
C PRO A 133 0.60 14.51 -4.82
N LEU A 134 0.23 14.15 -6.05
CA LEU A 134 -0.88 13.27 -6.37
C LEU A 134 -0.36 11.98 -7.03
N SER A 135 -0.55 10.85 -6.35
CA SER A 135 -0.21 9.52 -6.86
C SER A 135 -1.45 8.75 -7.31
N VAL A 136 -1.44 8.19 -8.52
CA VAL A 136 -2.55 7.42 -9.07
C VAL A 136 -2.11 6.04 -9.55
N GLU A 137 -2.81 4.99 -9.10
CA GLU A 137 -2.61 3.62 -9.58
C GLU A 137 -3.30 3.39 -10.94
N THR A 138 -2.67 2.61 -11.81
CA THR A 138 -3.22 2.26 -13.13
C THR A 138 -2.89 0.82 -13.55
N SER A 139 -3.54 0.36 -14.62
CA SER A 139 -3.27 -0.93 -15.27
C SER A 139 -2.95 -0.71 -16.76
N PRO A 140 -2.16 -1.59 -17.40
CA PRO A 140 -1.88 -1.49 -18.83
C PRO A 140 -3.11 -1.32 -19.74
N SER A 141 -4.22 -1.99 -19.42
CA SER A 141 -5.46 -1.95 -20.20
C SER A 141 -6.27 -0.66 -19.99
N THR A 142 -6.10 0.01 -18.85
CA THR A 142 -6.81 1.27 -18.53
C THR A 142 -5.97 2.53 -18.72
N ALA A 143 -4.65 2.39 -18.90
CA ALA A 143 -3.73 3.48 -19.24
C ALA A 143 -3.95 3.95 -20.69
N THR A 144 -5.08 4.62 -20.90
CA THR A 144 -5.56 5.17 -22.16
C THR A 144 -5.28 6.67 -22.22
N ALA A 145 -5.13 7.22 -23.42
CA ALA A 145 -4.66 8.59 -23.59
C ALA A 145 -5.62 9.63 -23.02
N ASP A 146 -6.93 9.40 -23.15
CA ASP A 146 -8.00 10.25 -22.60
C ASP A 146 -7.97 10.28 -21.07
N ARG A 147 -7.86 9.11 -20.41
CA ARG A 147 -7.76 9.03 -18.96
C ARG A 147 -6.46 9.64 -18.42
N LEU A 148 -5.34 9.38 -19.08
CA LEU A 148 -4.05 9.96 -18.69
C LEU A 148 -4.01 11.48 -18.89
N ALA A 149 -4.72 12.01 -19.89
CA ALA A 149 -4.87 13.46 -20.07
C ALA A 149 -5.60 14.09 -18.88
N VAL A 150 -6.72 13.50 -18.42
CA VAL A 150 -7.41 13.96 -17.20
C VAL A 150 -6.45 13.97 -16.01
N LEU A 151 -5.69 12.89 -15.79
CA LEU A 151 -4.74 12.81 -14.68
C LEU A 151 -3.65 13.89 -14.76
N ALA A 152 -3.10 14.13 -15.95
CA ALA A 152 -2.08 15.15 -16.16
C ALA A 152 -2.64 16.57 -15.94
N ASP A 153 -3.82 16.87 -16.49
CA ASP A 153 -4.50 18.16 -16.37
C ASP A 153 -4.87 18.48 -14.90
N ARG A 154 -5.05 17.45 -14.08
CA ARG A 154 -5.36 17.55 -12.64
C ARG A 154 -4.13 17.51 -11.72
N GLY A 155 -2.92 17.62 -12.28
CA GLY A 155 -1.69 17.74 -11.49
C GLY A 155 -1.12 16.43 -10.97
N THR A 156 -1.51 15.28 -11.53
CA THR A 156 -0.92 13.99 -11.11
C THR A 156 0.60 14.03 -11.27
N THR A 157 1.31 13.86 -10.15
CA THR A 157 2.78 13.88 -10.11
C THR A 157 3.37 12.48 -10.27
N ARG A 158 2.62 11.44 -9.88
CA ARG A 158 3.07 10.05 -9.87
C ARG A 158 2.01 9.10 -10.41
N VAL A 159 2.42 8.22 -11.33
CA VAL A 159 1.60 7.08 -11.78
C VAL A 159 2.30 5.76 -11.47
N SER A 160 1.55 4.85 -10.84
CA SER A 160 1.98 3.49 -10.52
C SER A 160 1.30 2.49 -11.44
N ILE A 161 2.06 1.79 -12.28
CA ILE A 161 1.51 0.78 -13.18
C ILE A 161 1.92 -0.63 -12.76
N GLY A 162 0.92 -1.46 -12.50
CA GLY A 162 1.15 -2.87 -12.22
C GLY A 162 1.47 -3.66 -13.48
N VAL A 163 2.73 -4.05 -13.70
CA VAL A 163 3.16 -4.87 -14.86
C VAL A 163 3.37 -6.34 -14.47
N GLN A 164 3.90 -6.58 -13.28
CA GLN A 164 4.19 -7.88 -12.68
C GLN A 164 5.34 -8.64 -13.35
N SER A 165 5.26 -8.89 -14.66
CA SER A 165 6.35 -9.48 -15.45
C SER A 165 6.22 -9.09 -16.92
N PHE A 166 7.36 -8.90 -17.59
CA PHE A 166 7.42 -8.71 -19.05
C PHE A 166 7.53 -10.05 -19.81
N VAL A 167 7.49 -11.17 -19.11
CA VAL A 167 7.51 -12.53 -19.67
C VAL A 167 6.10 -13.10 -19.70
N ASP A 168 5.55 -13.29 -20.89
CA ASP A 168 4.14 -13.71 -21.08
C ASP A 168 3.77 -15.03 -20.38
N ALA A 169 4.73 -15.94 -20.19
CA ALA A 169 4.49 -17.21 -19.47
C ALA A 169 4.29 -16.97 -17.97
N GLU A 170 5.07 -16.07 -17.37
CA GLU A 170 4.96 -15.70 -15.96
C GLU A 170 3.67 -14.89 -15.71
N ALA A 171 3.34 -13.94 -16.60
CA ALA A 171 2.10 -13.19 -16.53
C ALA A 171 0.86 -14.13 -16.58
N ARG A 172 0.89 -15.15 -17.45
CA ARG A 172 -0.14 -16.21 -17.50
C ARG A 172 -0.18 -17.03 -16.22
N ALA A 173 0.97 -17.45 -15.69
CA ALA A 173 1.04 -18.22 -14.44
C ALA A 173 0.47 -17.42 -13.25
N ALA A 174 0.63 -16.09 -13.24
CA ALA A 174 0.03 -15.19 -12.26
C ALA A 174 -1.47 -14.93 -12.47
N VAL A 175 -2.10 -15.57 -13.46
CA VAL A 175 -3.49 -15.36 -13.91
C VAL A 175 -3.75 -13.88 -14.23
N ARG A 176 -2.79 -13.27 -14.93
CA ARG A 176 -2.86 -11.91 -15.46
C ARG A 176 -2.25 -11.86 -16.85
N PRO A 177 -2.90 -12.43 -17.89
CA PRO A 177 -2.31 -12.71 -19.19
C PRO A 177 -2.19 -11.46 -20.08
N GLN A 178 -1.65 -10.36 -19.56
CA GLN A 178 -1.35 -9.16 -20.33
C GLN A 178 -0.18 -9.46 -21.26
N ARG A 179 -0.29 -9.02 -22.52
CA ARG A 179 0.78 -9.21 -23.51
C ARG A 179 1.82 -8.12 -23.33
N ARG A 180 3.10 -8.45 -23.49
CA ARG A 180 4.19 -7.45 -23.44
C ARG A 180 3.93 -6.22 -24.30
N ALA A 181 3.41 -6.39 -25.52
CA ALA A 181 3.09 -5.27 -26.42
C ALA A 181 2.05 -4.30 -25.86
N GLU A 182 1.06 -4.79 -25.08
CA GLU A 182 0.05 -3.94 -24.43
C GLU A 182 0.66 -3.14 -23.29
N VAL A 183 1.55 -3.77 -22.52
CA VAL A 183 2.32 -3.12 -21.45
C VAL A 183 3.19 -2.02 -22.03
N GLU A 184 3.97 -2.31 -23.07
CA GLU A 184 4.85 -1.32 -23.71
C GLU A 184 4.05 -0.16 -24.33
N ALA A 185 2.89 -0.43 -24.92
CA ALA A 185 2.00 0.64 -25.42
C ALA A 185 1.46 1.53 -24.29
N ALA A 186 1.09 0.94 -23.14
CA ALA A 186 0.64 1.68 -21.97
C ALA A 186 1.75 2.57 -21.38
N LEU A 187 2.97 2.03 -21.26
CA LEU A 187 4.14 2.78 -20.79
C LEU A 187 4.47 3.94 -21.73
N GLY A 188 4.35 3.73 -23.05
CA GLY A 188 4.46 4.80 -24.05
C GLY A 188 3.48 5.95 -23.79
N ARG A 189 2.20 5.63 -23.62
CA ARG A 189 1.17 6.65 -23.33
C ARG A 189 1.39 7.38 -22.01
N ILE A 190 1.85 6.69 -20.97
CA ILE A 190 2.18 7.34 -19.68
C ILE A 190 3.33 8.34 -19.86
N ARG A 191 4.36 7.98 -20.64
CA ARG A 191 5.44 8.92 -20.97
C ARG A 191 4.96 10.10 -21.82
N ASP A 192 4.08 9.85 -22.78
CA ASP A 192 3.49 10.91 -23.61
C ASP A 192 2.64 11.90 -22.79
N ALA A 193 2.00 11.44 -21.71
CA ALA A 193 1.24 12.27 -20.77
C ALA A 193 2.13 13.17 -19.89
N ARG A 194 3.45 12.98 -19.90
CA ARG A 194 4.45 13.79 -19.16
C ARG A 194 4.21 13.89 -17.65
N ILE A 195 3.62 12.85 -17.07
CA ILE A 195 3.54 12.71 -15.61
C ILE A 195 4.96 12.50 -15.06
N PRO A 196 5.41 13.29 -14.08
CA PRO A 196 6.82 13.33 -13.65
C PRO A 196 7.40 12.00 -13.18
N VAL A 197 6.66 11.25 -12.36
CA VAL A 197 7.13 10.01 -11.73
C VAL A 197 6.38 8.82 -12.30
N LEU A 198 7.10 7.96 -13.04
CA LEU A 198 6.63 6.63 -13.41
C LEU A 198 7.16 5.60 -12.40
N ASN A 199 6.25 4.89 -11.75
CA ASN A 199 6.54 3.66 -11.02
C ASN A 199 6.07 2.43 -11.80
N ILE A 200 6.92 1.40 -11.88
CA ILE A 200 6.57 0.10 -12.44
C ILE A 200 6.60 -0.95 -11.32
N ASP A 201 5.46 -1.61 -11.09
CA ASP A 201 5.38 -2.72 -10.13
C ASP A 201 5.67 -4.06 -10.82
N LEU A 202 6.62 -4.82 -10.25
CA LEU A 202 7.00 -6.16 -10.68
C LEU A 202 6.85 -7.17 -9.53
N ILE A 203 6.60 -8.43 -9.88
CA ILE A 203 6.45 -9.52 -8.90
C ILE A 203 7.50 -10.59 -9.16
N TYR A 204 8.21 -10.97 -8.10
CA TYR A 204 9.13 -12.09 -8.12
C TYR A 204 8.60 -13.30 -7.32
N GLY A 205 9.08 -14.49 -7.65
CA GLY A 205 8.58 -15.75 -7.11
C GLY A 205 7.36 -16.31 -7.84
N ILE A 206 7.09 -15.87 -9.07
CA ILE A 206 6.02 -16.44 -9.92
C ILE A 206 6.38 -17.88 -10.32
N ASP A 207 5.39 -18.75 -10.43
CA ASP A 207 5.59 -20.13 -10.90
C ASP A 207 6.33 -20.16 -12.26
N GLY A 208 7.35 -21.01 -12.35
CA GLY A 208 8.25 -21.09 -13.51
C GLY A 208 9.27 -19.96 -13.68
N GLN A 209 9.28 -18.93 -12.82
CA GLN A 209 10.24 -17.83 -12.91
C GLN A 209 11.65 -18.25 -12.48
N THR A 210 12.65 -17.77 -13.22
CA THR A 210 14.08 -18.03 -12.98
C THR A 210 14.83 -16.70 -12.83
N GLU A 211 16.07 -16.72 -12.32
CA GLU A 211 16.90 -15.51 -12.25
C GLU A 211 17.08 -14.86 -13.63
N ARG A 212 17.24 -15.66 -14.67
CA ARG A 212 17.36 -15.18 -16.06
C ARG A 212 16.10 -14.49 -16.56
N THR A 213 14.93 -15.09 -16.34
CA THR A 213 13.65 -14.49 -16.79
C THR A 213 13.25 -13.30 -15.92
N TRP A 214 13.64 -13.30 -14.65
CA TRP A 214 13.51 -12.16 -13.76
C TRP A 214 14.35 -10.96 -14.23
N LEU A 215 15.63 -11.16 -14.54
CA LEU A 215 16.50 -10.13 -15.13
C LEU A 215 15.93 -9.62 -16.46
N THR A 216 15.35 -10.49 -17.29
CA THR A 216 14.67 -10.08 -18.53
C THR A 216 13.55 -9.06 -18.26
N SER A 217 12.76 -9.26 -17.20
CA SER A 217 11.71 -8.31 -16.80
C SER A 217 12.28 -7.02 -16.23
N LEU A 218 13.35 -7.08 -15.44
CA LEU A 218 14.03 -5.90 -14.91
C LEU A 218 14.64 -5.06 -16.03
N ASP A 219 15.35 -5.67 -16.98
CA ASP A 219 15.94 -4.98 -18.13
C ASP A 219 14.88 -4.33 -19.01
N ALA A 220 13.75 -5.03 -19.22
CA ALA A 220 12.62 -4.47 -19.95
C ALA A 220 12.02 -3.26 -19.23
N ALA A 221 11.90 -3.30 -17.90
CA ALA A 221 11.44 -2.16 -17.12
C ALA A 221 12.44 -0.99 -17.17
N LEU A 222 13.74 -1.26 -16.99
CA LEU A 222 14.82 -0.28 -17.01
C LEU A 222 14.94 0.46 -18.35
N ALA A 223 14.57 -0.18 -19.46
CA ALA A 223 14.51 0.46 -20.78
C ALA A 223 13.55 1.67 -20.82
N TRP A 224 12.51 1.69 -19.97
CA TRP A 224 11.60 2.83 -19.82
C TRP A 224 12.11 3.91 -18.86
N ARG A 225 13.29 3.69 -18.28
CA ARG A 225 13.93 4.53 -17.26
C ARG A 225 12.89 5.02 -16.23
N PRO A 226 12.15 4.14 -15.54
CA PRO A 226 11.18 4.58 -14.55
C PRO A 226 11.88 5.32 -13.41
N GLU A 227 11.22 6.29 -12.83
CA GLU A 227 11.72 7.00 -11.65
C GLU A 227 11.72 6.06 -10.45
N GLU A 228 10.78 5.11 -10.42
CA GLU A 228 10.63 4.13 -9.36
C GLU A 228 10.36 2.71 -9.89
N LEU A 229 10.84 1.72 -9.15
CA LEU A 229 10.54 0.31 -9.35
C LEU A 229 10.14 -0.30 -8.03
N TYR A 230 9.02 -1.01 -8.02
CA TYR A 230 8.60 -1.80 -6.86
C TYR A 230 8.72 -3.29 -7.15
N LEU A 231 9.49 -4.00 -6.34
CA LEU A 231 9.71 -5.44 -6.43
C LEU A 231 8.93 -6.15 -5.32
N TYR A 232 7.81 -6.77 -5.66
CA TYR A 232 6.96 -7.48 -4.71
C TYR A 232 7.24 -8.98 -4.71
N PRO A 233 7.42 -9.64 -3.55
CA PRO A 233 7.32 -11.08 -3.49
C PRO A 233 5.90 -11.53 -3.79
N LEU A 234 5.75 -12.61 -4.56
CA LEU A 234 4.45 -13.24 -4.77
C LEU A 234 3.93 -13.82 -3.46
N TYR A 235 2.73 -13.43 -3.09
CA TYR A 235 1.99 -13.99 -1.97
C TYR A 235 0.80 -14.82 -2.46
N VAL A 236 0.78 -16.10 -2.11
CA VAL A 236 -0.43 -16.92 -2.25
C VAL A 236 -1.20 -16.84 -0.94
N ARG A 237 -2.37 -16.20 -0.98
CA ARG A 237 -3.23 -16.01 0.20
C ARG A 237 -4.51 -16.84 0.07
N PRO A 238 -5.12 -17.26 1.19
CA PRO A 238 -6.43 -17.90 1.16
C PRO A 238 -7.44 -17.11 0.32
N LEU A 239 -8.35 -17.82 -0.34
CA LEU A 239 -9.42 -17.27 -1.19
C LEU A 239 -8.98 -16.61 -2.51
N THR A 240 -7.68 -16.48 -2.78
CA THR A 240 -7.14 -16.00 -4.06
C THR A 240 -7.27 -17.04 -5.18
N GLY A 241 -7.14 -16.61 -6.44
CA GLY A 241 -7.20 -17.51 -7.60
C GLY A 241 -6.08 -18.55 -7.57
N LEU A 242 -4.84 -18.12 -7.29
CA LEU A 242 -3.68 -19.02 -7.17
C LEU A 242 -3.84 -20.01 -6.04
N HIS A 243 -4.39 -19.60 -4.89
CA HIS A 243 -4.67 -20.53 -3.79
C HIS A 243 -5.68 -21.61 -4.20
N ARG A 244 -6.71 -21.26 -4.98
CA ARG A 244 -7.68 -22.27 -5.47
C ARG A 244 -7.07 -23.22 -6.50
N LEU A 245 -6.12 -22.74 -7.30
CA LEU A 245 -5.41 -23.57 -8.28
C LEU A 245 -4.40 -24.52 -7.61
N GLY A 246 -3.73 -24.06 -6.56
CA GLY A 246 -2.72 -24.83 -5.81
C GLY A 246 -3.27 -25.69 -4.66
N ALA A 247 -4.55 -25.56 -4.31
CA ALA A 247 -5.19 -26.34 -3.24
C ALA A 247 -5.46 -27.79 -3.66
N ALA A 248 -4.40 -28.55 -3.93
CA ALA A 248 -4.43 -30.01 -3.91
C ALA A 248 -4.15 -30.50 -2.48
N ALA A 249 -4.66 -31.69 -2.13
CA ALA A 249 -4.37 -32.32 -0.84
C ALA A 249 -2.90 -32.79 -0.81
N ALA A 250 -1.99 -31.87 -0.50
CA ALA A 250 -0.58 -32.18 -0.28
C ALA A 250 -0.35 -32.68 1.15
N ASP A 251 0.64 -33.55 1.31
CA ASP A 251 1.19 -33.92 2.61
C ASP A 251 1.80 -32.67 3.29
N PRO A 252 1.43 -32.31 4.54
CA PRO A 252 1.95 -31.12 5.21
C PRO A 252 3.47 -31.03 5.28
N ASP A 253 4.16 -32.17 5.38
CA ASP A 253 5.62 -32.19 5.41
C ASP A 253 6.20 -31.84 4.02
N ALA A 254 5.57 -32.34 2.95
CA ALA A 254 5.95 -31.99 1.58
C ALA A 254 5.68 -30.51 1.28
N GLU A 255 4.54 -29.97 1.73
CA GLU A 255 4.20 -28.55 1.59
C GLU A 255 5.23 -27.67 2.31
N ALA A 256 5.67 -28.05 3.51
CA ALA A 256 6.70 -27.32 4.25
C ALA A 256 8.04 -27.30 3.51
N VAL A 257 8.45 -28.42 2.89
CA VAL A 257 9.68 -28.50 2.09
C VAL A 257 9.59 -27.64 0.83
N GLU A 258 8.50 -27.74 0.07
CA GLU A 258 8.28 -26.93 -1.14
C GLU A 258 8.26 -25.44 -0.81
N GLN A 259 7.59 -25.07 0.28
CA GLN A 259 7.49 -23.69 0.72
C GLN A 259 8.85 -23.13 1.17
N ALA A 260 9.69 -23.94 1.83
CA ALA A 260 11.05 -23.55 2.20
C ALA A 260 11.94 -23.36 0.97
N ALA A 261 11.85 -24.25 -0.02
CA ALA A 261 12.57 -24.12 -1.29
C ALA A 261 12.13 -22.86 -2.06
N TRP A 262 10.83 -22.56 -2.05
CA TRP A 262 10.29 -21.35 -2.67
C TRP A 262 10.68 -20.06 -1.92
N ASP A 263 10.74 -20.10 -0.58
CA ASP A 263 11.27 -19.00 0.24
C ASP A 263 12.74 -18.71 -0.12
N GLU A 264 13.57 -19.75 -0.27
CA GLU A 264 14.97 -19.63 -0.67
C GLU A 264 15.13 -19.07 -2.08
N GLN A 265 14.34 -19.58 -3.04
CA GLN A 265 14.33 -19.05 -4.42
C GLN A 265 13.95 -17.58 -4.44
N ARG A 266 12.91 -17.17 -3.70
CA ARG A 266 12.47 -15.78 -3.63
C ARG A 266 13.51 -14.86 -3.02
N LEU A 267 14.25 -15.31 -2.00
CA LEU A 267 15.38 -14.56 -1.47
C LEU A 267 16.51 -14.39 -2.50
N ARG A 268 16.81 -15.41 -3.31
CA ARG A 268 17.77 -15.29 -4.42
C ARG A 268 17.30 -14.29 -5.48
N LEU A 269 16.05 -14.39 -5.92
CA LEU A 269 15.46 -13.45 -6.91
C LEU A 269 15.45 -12.01 -6.39
N TYR A 270 15.12 -11.82 -5.11
CA TYR A 270 15.21 -10.52 -4.45
C TYR A 270 16.64 -9.98 -4.47
N ALA A 271 17.64 -10.78 -4.06
CA ALA A 271 19.03 -10.36 -4.04
C ALA A 271 19.54 -9.99 -5.44
N VAL A 272 19.28 -10.84 -6.44
CA VAL A 272 19.61 -10.58 -7.85
C VAL A 272 18.93 -9.30 -8.35
N GLY A 273 17.64 -9.12 -8.07
CA GLY A 273 16.91 -7.91 -8.50
C GLY A 273 17.42 -6.64 -7.84
N ARG A 274 17.64 -6.67 -6.51
CA ARG A 274 18.23 -5.57 -5.75
C ARG A 274 19.59 -5.19 -6.34
N ASP A 275 20.51 -6.14 -6.44
CA ASP A 275 21.88 -5.89 -6.88
C ASP A 275 21.92 -5.37 -8.33
N HIS A 276 21.03 -5.89 -9.19
CA HIS A 276 20.86 -5.39 -10.55
C HIS A 276 20.42 -3.93 -10.58
N LEU A 277 19.40 -3.55 -9.80
CA LEU A 277 18.92 -2.17 -9.75
C LEU A 277 19.98 -1.21 -9.18
N LEU A 278 20.68 -1.61 -8.12
CA LEU A 278 21.79 -0.83 -7.55
C LEU A 278 22.89 -0.59 -8.59
N ALA A 279 23.25 -1.62 -9.36
CA ALA A 279 24.24 -1.50 -10.44
C ALA A 279 23.79 -0.57 -11.59
N HIS A 280 22.49 -0.32 -11.73
CA HIS A 280 21.90 0.56 -12.74
C HIS A 280 21.50 1.93 -12.18
N GLY A 281 22.07 2.34 -11.03
CA GLY A 281 21.90 3.69 -10.49
C GLY A 281 20.57 3.91 -9.77
N TYR A 282 19.96 2.86 -9.25
CA TYR A 282 18.83 2.97 -8.32
C TYR A 282 19.31 2.84 -6.89
N GLU A 283 18.61 3.50 -5.97
CA GLU A 283 18.79 3.41 -4.53
C GLU A 283 17.64 2.62 -3.92
N GLN A 284 17.95 1.78 -2.94
CA GLN A 284 16.94 1.05 -2.20
C GLN A 284 16.32 1.96 -1.13
N VAL A 285 15.00 2.19 -1.21
CA VAL A 285 14.23 3.00 -0.24
C VAL A 285 13.60 2.12 0.84
N SER A 286 13.09 0.95 0.45
CA SER A 286 12.59 -0.08 1.37
C SER A 286 12.90 -1.47 0.81
N MET A 287 12.43 -2.53 1.47
CA MET A 287 12.53 -3.90 0.91
C MET A 287 12.04 -3.97 -0.55
N ARG A 288 11.00 -3.24 -0.92
CA ARG A 288 10.37 -3.35 -2.24
C ARG A 288 10.57 -2.14 -3.14
N MET A 289 10.78 -0.95 -2.58
CA MET A 289 10.86 0.28 -3.36
C MET A 289 12.30 0.62 -3.71
N PHE A 290 12.54 0.86 -4.99
CA PHE A 290 13.80 1.34 -5.54
C PHE A 290 13.53 2.63 -6.32
N ARG A 291 14.38 3.64 -6.14
CA ARG A 291 14.24 4.93 -6.81
C ARG A 291 15.52 5.26 -7.58
N ARG A 292 15.40 5.78 -8.80
CA ARG A 292 16.56 6.19 -9.58
C ARG A 292 17.28 7.35 -8.86
N ALA A 293 18.60 7.26 -8.70
CA ALA A 293 19.37 8.21 -7.87
C ALA A 293 19.33 9.66 -8.39
N ASP A 294 19.16 9.84 -9.71
CA ASP A 294 19.04 11.14 -10.37
C ASP A 294 17.58 11.57 -10.60
N ALA A 295 16.59 10.78 -10.17
CA ALA A 295 15.19 11.19 -10.26
C ALA A 295 14.99 12.46 -9.42
N PRO A 296 14.21 13.44 -9.91
CA PRO A 296 13.80 14.58 -9.08
C PRO A 296 13.25 14.01 -7.79
N ARG A 297 13.75 14.42 -6.62
CA ARG A 297 13.12 13.98 -5.37
C ARG A 297 11.67 14.47 -5.45
N GLU A 298 10.71 13.57 -5.24
CA GLU A 298 9.40 14.06 -4.81
C GLU A 298 9.74 14.92 -3.61
N SER A 299 9.33 16.18 -3.68
CA SER A 299 9.60 17.12 -2.63
C SER A 299 9.24 16.41 -1.32
N GLN A 300 10.25 16.11 -0.50
CA GLN A 300 10.01 16.03 0.93
C GLN A 300 9.41 17.36 1.41
N ASP A 301 9.54 18.40 0.57
CA ASP A 301 8.83 19.68 0.49
C ASP A 301 7.39 19.60 -0.11
N GLY A 302 6.62 18.51 0.14
CA GLY A 302 5.25 18.77 0.63
C GLY A 302 5.38 19.65 1.89
N PRO A 303 4.36 20.42 2.33
CA PRO A 303 4.54 21.35 3.47
C PRO A 303 5.39 20.65 4.54
N GLU A 304 6.56 21.23 4.87
CA GLU A 304 7.83 20.62 5.33
C GLU A 304 7.73 19.63 6.53
N ASP A 305 6.51 19.35 6.97
CA ASP A 305 6.09 18.69 8.19
C ASP A 305 5.33 17.36 7.97
N TYR A 306 5.06 16.88 6.74
CA TYR A 306 4.32 15.61 6.57
C TYR A 306 5.17 14.35 6.81
N ALA A 307 4.89 13.65 7.90
CA ALA A 307 5.39 12.33 8.22
C ALA A 307 4.23 11.34 8.36
N CYS A 308 4.20 10.29 7.53
CA CYS A 308 3.20 9.22 7.61
C CYS A 308 3.20 8.50 8.99
N GLN A 309 4.30 8.68 9.74
CA GLN A 309 4.49 8.24 11.11
C GLN A 309 3.66 9.05 12.13
N THR A 310 3.43 10.33 11.89
CA THR A 310 2.80 11.28 12.82
C THR A 310 1.43 11.70 12.37
N ASP A 311 1.24 11.93 11.08
CA ASP A 311 0.11 12.72 10.63
C ASP A 311 -1.11 11.88 10.28
N GLY A 312 -2.26 12.55 10.44
CA GLY A 312 -3.56 12.01 10.12
C GLY A 312 -3.68 11.67 8.63
N MET A 313 -4.50 10.66 8.37
CA MET A 313 -4.87 10.25 7.02
C MET A 313 -6.38 10.19 6.94
N ILE A 314 -6.94 10.74 5.87
CA ILE A 314 -8.36 10.63 5.55
C ILE A 314 -8.52 9.70 4.37
N GLY A 315 -9.21 8.60 4.60
CA GLY A 315 -9.59 7.64 3.57
C GLY A 315 -11.06 7.77 3.19
N LEU A 316 -11.34 7.93 1.90
CA LEU A 316 -12.68 7.91 1.33
C LEU A 316 -12.88 6.64 0.48
N GLY A 317 -14.08 6.05 0.55
CA GLY A 317 -14.45 4.79 -0.08
C GLY A 317 -14.35 3.59 0.87
N CYS A 318 -15.16 2.55 0.62
CA CYS A 318 -15.26 1.38 1.49
C CYS A 318 -13.98 0.53 1.67
N GLY A 319 -12.99 0.68 0.80
CA GLY A 319 -11.66 0.06 0.99
C GLY A 319 -10.66 0.93 1.74
N ALA A 320 -10.95 2.22 1.93
CA ALA A 320 -10.04 3.20 2.50
C ALA A 320 -9.99 3.15 4.04
N ARG A 321 -8.94 3.74 4.61
CA ARG A 321 -8.73 3.84 6.06
C ARG A 321 -8.44 5.27 6.44
N SER A 322 -8.92 5.66 7.61
CA SER A 322 -8.62 6.93 8.22
C SER A 322 -7.91 6.71 9.56
N TYR A 323 -6.96 7.59 9.86
CA TYR A 323 -6.12 7.53 11.05
C TYR A 323 -6.25 8.84 11.83
N THR A 324 -6.80 8.72 13.03
CA THR A 324 -6.67 9.72 14.10
C THR A 324 -5.65 9.21 15.12
N ALA A 325 -5.19 10.05 16.05
CA ALA A 325 -4.25 9.65 17.08
C ALA A 325 -4.77 8.51 17.97
N ALA A 326 -6.09 8.49 18.25
CA ALA A 326 -6.71 7.54 19.18
C ALA A 326 -7.47 6.40 18.48
N LEU A 327 -7.93 6.58 17.24
CA LEU A 327 -8.76 5.61 16.53
C LEU A 327 -8.37 5.49 15.06
N HIS A 328 -8.10 4.26 14.64
CA HIS A 328 -8.01 3.93 13.22
C HIS A 328 -9.33 3.31 12.78
N TYR A 329 -9.96 3.86 11.76
CA TYR A 329 -11.27 3.42 11.32
C TYR A 329 -11.36 3.25 9.80
N SER A 330 -12.36 2.48 9.37
CA SER A 330 -12.60 2.08 7.99
C SER A 330 -14.03 1.54 7.88
N PHE A 331 -14.31 0.87 6.77
CA PHE A 331 -15.43 -0.03 6.61
C PHE A 331 -14.94 -1.48 6.74
N ASP A 332 -15.89 -2.39 6.63
CA ASP A 332 -15.59 -3.81 6.58
C ASP A 332 -14.63 -4.18 5.43
N TYR A 333 -13.98 -5.33 5.54
CA TYR A 333 -13.03 -5.84 4.57
C TYR A 333 -13.44 -7.23 4.10
N ALA A 334 -13.13 -7.54 2.85
CA ALA A 334 -13.37 -8.86 2.29
C ALA A 334 -12.44 -9.12 1.12
N VAL A 335 -12.17 -10.40 0.89
CA VAL A 335 -11.48 -10.93 -0.28
C VAL A 335 -12.43 -11.80 -1.11
N ASN A 336 -13.48 -12.39 -0.52
CA ASN A 336 -14.52 -13.11 -1.26
C ASN A 336 -15.33 -12.15 -2.11
N MET A 337 -15.61 -12.55 -3.35
CA MET A 337 -16.38 -11.72 -4.30
C MET A 337 -17.81 -11.40 -3.83
N GLY A 338 -18.49 -12.34 -3.16
CA GLY A 338 -19.84 -12.13 -2.67
C GLY A 338 -19.89 -11.05 -1.59
N GLU A 339 -18.95 -11.13 -0.66
CA GLU A 339 -18.81 -10.19 0.46
C GLU A 339 -18.34 -8.81 -0.02
N ILE A 340 -17.39 -8.75 -0.95
CA ILE A 340 -16.98 -7.48 -1.59
C ILE A 340 -18.19 -6.80 -2.26
N ARG A 341 -19.03 -7.55 -2.98
CA ARG A 341 -20.24 -7.01 -3.60
C ARG A 341 -21.20 -6.46 -2.54
N SER A 342 -21.47 -7.23 -1.48
CA SER A 342 -22.32 -6.82 -0.36
C SER A 342 -21.82 -5.53 0.29
N ILE A 343 -20.52 -5.41 0.56
CA ILE A 343 -19.92 -4.21 1.17
C ILE A 343 -20.01 -3.00 0.24
N ILE A 344 -19.76 -3.17 -1.07
CA ILE A 344 -19.89 -2.08 -2.04
C ILE A 344 -21.35 -1.64 -2.16
N ASP A 345 -22.29 -2.58 -2.27
CA ASP A 345 -23.71 -2.29 -2.38
C ASP A 345 -24.21 -1.58 -1.11
N GLY A 346 -23.79 -2.04 0.08
CA GLY A 346 -24.04 -1.39 1.36
C GLY A 346 -23.49 0.04 1.42
N PHE A 347 -22.24 0.26 1.01
CA PHE A 347 -21.62 1.59 0.93
C PHE A 347 -22.40 2.52 -0.01
N THR A 348 -22.82 2.02 -1.19
CA THR A 348 -23.58 2.84 -2.15
C THR A 348 -24.96 3.25 -1.64
N ALA A 349 -25.54 2.46 -0.73
CA ALA A 349 -26.82 2.71 -0.09
C ALA A 349 -26.72 3.55 1.20
N THR A 350 -25.51 3.81 1.71
CA THR A 350 -25.32 4.61 2.92
C THR A 350 -25.70 6.08 2.67
N GLU A 351 -26.51 6.62 3.58
CA GLU A 351 -26.94 8.03 3.60
C GLU A 351 -26.17 8.86 4.62
N ASP A 352 -25.78 8.26 5.75
CA ASP A 352 -25.06 8.93 6.85
C ASP A 352 -23.63 8.37 7.00
N PHE A 353 -22.66 9.24 6.76
CA PHE A 353 -21.23 8.96 6.91
C PHE A 353 -20.60 9.72 8.10
N SER A 354 -21.41 10.28 9.00
CA SER A 354 -20.94 11.12 10.12
C SER A 354 -20.33 10.33 11.29
N ARG A 355 -20.26 9.00 11.20
CA ARG A 355 -19.79 8.11 12.28
C ARG A 355 -18.80 7.06 11.78
N ALA A 356 -17.88 6.67 12.66
CA ALA A 356 -16.99 5.54 12.42
C ALA A 356 -17.69 4.21 12.76
N GLU A 357 -17.72 3.29 11.80
CA GLU A 357 -18.44 2.00 11.94
C GLU A 357 -17.53 0.85 12.35
N VAL A 358 -16.35 0.74 11.72
CA VAL A 358 -15.40 -0.35 11.94
C VAL A 358 -14.04 0.25 12.24
N GLY A 359 -13.39 -0.18 13.31
CA GLY A 359 -12.10 0.38 13.69
C GLY A 359 -11.38 -0.36 14.80
N ARG A 360 -10.31 0.27 15.27
CA ARG A 360 -9.52 -0.16 16.43
C ARG A 360 -8.90 1.06 17.10
N TYR A 361 -9.13 1.18 18.41
CA TYR A 361 -8.45 2.16 19.24
C TYR A 361 -6.95 1.88 19.34
N VAL A 362 -6.15 2.94 19.34
CA VAL A 362 -4.70 2.93 19.40
C VAL A 362 -4.28 3.59 20.71
N ASP A 363 -3.67 2.80 21.59
CA ASP A 363 -3.08 3.31 22.83
C ASP A 363 -1.64 3.78 22.60
N ALA A 364 -1.01 4.34 23.64
CA ALA A 364 0.37 4.83 23.57
C ALA A 364 1.39 3.75 23.19
N ALA A 365 1.19 2.49 23.61
CA ALA A 365 2.09 1.41 23.28
C ALA A 365 1.95 0.98 21.81
N GLU A 366 0.73 1.00 21.27
CA GLU A 366 0.48 0.77 19.84
C GLU A 366 0.99 1.93 18.98
N ALA A 367 0.88 3.18 19.45
CA ALA A 367 1.43 4.34 18.75
C ALA A 367 2.96 4.28 18.63
N ARG A 368 3.67 3.94 19.72
CA ARG A 368 5.13 3.69 19.71
C ARG A 368 5.52 2.61 18.70
N ARG A 369 4.79 1.50 18.72
CA ARG A 369 5.04 0.34 17.85
C ARG A 369 4.77 0.64 16.39
N ARG A 370 3.70 1.39 16.09
CA ARG A 370 3.39 1.90 14.75
C ARG A 370 4.54 2.75 14.22
N HIS A 371 5.03 3.69 15.03
CA HIS A 371 6.15 4.56 14.65
C HIS A 371 7.42 3.74 14.37
N LEU A 372 7.79 2.80 15.25
CA LEU A 372 8.92 1.90 15.01
C LEU A 372 8.78 1.14 13.70
N LEU A 373 7.61 0.54 13.44
CA LEU A 373 7.33 -0.22 12.22
C LEU A 373 7.48 0.63 10.95
N GLN A 374 6.92 1.83 10.95
CA GLN A 374 6.95 2.70 9.77
C GLN A 374 8.34 3.25 9.47
N SER A 375 9.18 3.46 10.49
CA SER A 375 10.53 3.98 10.32
C SER A 375 11.57 2.88 10.07
N LEU A 376 11.54 1.79 10.86
CA LEU A 376 12.55 0.73 10.79
C LEU A 376 12.50 -0.07 9.48
N LEU A 377 11.32 -0.20 8.85
CA LEU A 377 11.16 -0.91 7.58
C LEU A 377 11.60 -0.08 6.36
N GLN A 378 12.03 1.17 6.55
CA GLN A 378 12.68 1.99 5.54
C GLN A 378 14.20 1.79 5.59
N ALA A 379 14.87 1.87 4.44
CA ALA A 379 16.32 1.74 4.35
C ALA A 379 17.05 2.86 5.11
N VAL A 380 16.43 4.03 5.26
CA VAL A 380 16.98 5.14 6.06
C VAL A 380 16.97 4.86 7.56
N GLY A 381 16.07 4.01 8.05
CA GLY A 381 15.93 3.66 9.45
C GLY A 381 15.18 4.70 10.30
N LEU A 382 15.31 4.57 11.62
CA LEU A 382 14.70 5.40 12.64
C LEU A 382 15.75 6.29 13.33
N PRO A 383 15.68 7.63 13.16
CA PRO A 383 16.39 8.56 14.02
C PRO A 383 15.88 8.45 15.45
N LEU A 384 16.79 8.23 16.40
CA LEU A 384 16.41 7.99 17.80
C LEU A 384 15.92 9.24 18.50
N ASP A 385 16.43 10.41 18.12
CA ASP A 385 16.04 11.67 18.73
C ASP A 385 14.59 12.05 18.38
N ASP A 386 14.14 11.76 17.15
CA ASP A 386 12.73 11.94 16.75
C ASP A 386 11.80 11.08 17.61
N TYR A 387 12.19 9.82 17.84
CA TYR A 387 11.43 8.91 18.70
C TYR A 387 11.38 9.42 20.14
N ARG A 388 12.51 9.84 20.71
CA ARG A 388 12.61 10.36 22.08
C ARG A 388 11.85 11.66 22.25
N ALA A 389 11.94 12.58 21.29
CA ALA A 389 11.21 13.84 21.29
C ALA A 389 9.69 13.59 21.32
N ARG A 390 9.23 12.55 20.61
CA ARG A 390 7.80 12.21 20.54
C ARG A 390 7.29 11.45 21.76
N PHE A 391 8.02 10.43 22.23
CA PHE A 391 7.51 9.48 23.22
C PHE A 391 8.15 9.59 24.60
N GLY A 392 9.25 10.35 24.74
CA GLY A 392 10.00 10.52 25.98
C GLY A 392 10.79 9.28 26.41
N THR A 393 10.86 8.25 25.58
CA THR A 393 11.52 6.95 25.85
C THR A 393 12.46 6.56 24.72
N ASP A 394 13.34 5.58 24.94
CA ASP A 394 14.21 5.02 23.90
C ASP A 394 13.58 3.75 23.29
N PRO A 395 13.57 3.58 21.95
CA PRO A 395 12.98 2.38 21.35
C PRO A 395 13.74 1.09 21.72
N ARG A 396 15.02 1.20 22.12
CA ARG A 396 15.82 0.06 22.62
C ARG A 396 15.37 -0.41 24.00
N GLU A 397 14.73 0.45 24.77
CA GLU A 397 14.13 0.10 26.06
C GLU A 397 12.70 -0.42 25.84
N ASP A 398 11.90 0.27 25.02
CA ASP A 398 10.51 -0.09 24.77
C ASP A 398 10.33 -1.44 24.04
N PHE A 399 11.32 -1.84 23.23
CA PHE A 399 11.28 -3.04 22.38
C PHE A 399 12.55 -3.89 22.48
N ALA A 400 13.18 -3.91 23.66
CA ALA A 400 14.45 -4.61 23.91
C ALA A 400 14.44 -6.06 23.39
N ALA A 401 13.43 -6.84 23.76
CA ALA A 401 13.34 -8.26 23.39
C ALA A 401 13.15 -8.49 21.88
N GLU A 402 12.43 -7.62 21.18
CA GLU A 402 12.32 -7.65 19.72
C GLU A 402 13.65 -7.28 19.05
N LEU A 403 14.31 -6.20 19.50
CA LEU A 403 15.53 -5.69 18.89
C LEU A 403 16.76 -6.58 19.16
N GLU A 404 16.87 -7.17 20.35
CA GLU A 404 17.89 -8.19 20.67
C GLU A 404 17.78 -9.38 19.72
N ARG A 405 16.56 -9.90 19.51
CA ARG A 405 16.33 -11.00 18.55
C ARG A 405 16.69 -10.62 17.11
N PHE A 406 16.55 -9.36 16.73
CA PHE A 406 16.96 -8.89 15.41
C PHE A 406 18.47 -8.73 15.31
N ALA A 407 19.13 -8.25 16.37
CA ALA A 407 20.58 -8.18 16.47
C ALA A 407 21.24 -9.58 16.38
N ASP A 408 20.72 -10.56 17.13
CA ASP A 408 21.19 -11.95 17.13
C ASP A 408 21.12 -12.61 15.73
N ARG A 409 20.23 -12.10 14.87
CA ARG A 409 20.04 -12.56 13.49
C ARG A 409 20.85 -11.75 12.47
N GLY A 410 21.60 -10.74 12.90
CA GLY A 410 22.31 -9.81 12.03
C GLY A 410 21.38 -8.93 11.19
N TRP A 411 20.14 -8.74 11.62
CA TRP A 411 19.15 -7.93 10.90
C TRP A 411 19.26 -6.44 11.21
N LEU A 412 19.93 -6.07 12.30
CA LEU A 412 20.28 -4.68 12.61
C LEU A 412 21.65 -4.35 12.04
N ASP A 413 21.81 -3.12 11.56
CA ASP A 413 23.08 -2.61 11.07
C ASP A 413 23.97 -2.17 12.24
N THR A 414 25.05 -2.91 12.48
CA THR A 414 26.01 -2.61 13.55
C THR A 414 26.95 -1.46 13.23
N GLN A 415 26.95 -0.98 11.99
CA GLN A 415 27.75 0.16 11.53
C GLN A 415 26.91 1.45 11.41
N ALA A 416 25.65 1.42 11.84
CA ALA A 416 24.80 2.61 11.86
C ALA A 416 25.38 3.67 12.81
N PRO A 417 25.28 4.97 12.47
CA PRO A 417 25.72 6.06 13.35
C PRO A 417 25.09 6.02 14.75
N GLU A 418 25.82 6.54 15.73
CA GLU A 418 25.35 6.70 17.12
C GLU A 418 24.18 7.70 17.14
N GLY A 419 22.95 7.19 17.08
CA GLY A 419 21.73 8.00 16.93
C GLY A 419 20.74 7.45 15.90
N LEU A 420 21.13 6.41 15.14
CA LEU A 420 20.29 5.79 14.12
C LEU A 420 20.05 4.31 14.44
N LEU A 421 18.79 3.88 14.41
CA LEU A 421 18.42 2.47 14.40
C LEU A 421 18.01 2.07 12.98
N ARG A 422 18.79 1.20 12.34
CA ARG A 422 18.59 0.83 10.93
C ARG A 422 18.73 -0.69 10.73
N LEU A 423 18.02 -1.21 9.74
CA LEU A 423 18.18 -2.59 9.30
C LEU A 423 19.44 -2.76 8.43
N SER A 424 20.12 -3.89 8.59
CA SER A 424 21.16 -4.32 7.65
C SER A 424 20.54 -4.69 6.29
N PRO A 425 21.33 -4.86 5.21
CA PRO A 425 20.81 -5.39 3.94
C PRO A 425 20.11 -6.76 4.10
N LEU A 426 20.56 -7.57 5.07
CA LEU A 426 19.92 -8.84 5.42
C LEU A 426 18.59 -8.60 6.14
N GLY A 427 18.53 -7.63 7.06
CA GLY A 427 17.29 -7.24 7.73
C GLY A 427 16.23 -6.70 6.78
N LEU A 428 16.63 -5.89 5.79
CA LEU A 428 15.73 -5.41 4.72
C LEU A 428 15.18 -6.56 3.87
N ALA A 429 16.00 -7.56 3.55
CA ALA A 429 15.53 -8.77 2.84
C ALA A 429 14.46 -9.55 3.61
N HIS A 430 14.41 -9.38 4.94
CA HIS A 430 13.51 -10.05 5.86
C HIS A 430 12.44 -9.11 6.45
N SER A 431 12.19 -7.95 5.84
CA SER A 431 11.18 -7.00 6.34
C SER A 431 9.79 -7.62 6.51
N ASP A 432 9.43 -8.58 5.64
CA ASP A 432 8.14 -9.27 5.68
C ASP A 432 8.04 -10.37 6.76
N ALA A 433 9.15 -10.67 7.45
CA ALA A 433 9.18 -11.46 8.69
C ALA A 433 9.32 -10.55 9.92
N LEU A 434 10.15 -9.50 9.80
CA LEU A 434 10.44 -8.55 10.87
C LEU A 434 9.21 -7.72 11.25
N GLY A 435 8.47 -7.22 10.27
CA GLY A 435 7.27 -6.43 10.50
C GLY A 435 6.24 -7.17 11.36
N PRO A 436 5.78 -8.37 10.94
CA PRO A 436 4.87 -9.17 11.76
C PRO A 436 5.46 -9.55 13.12
N ALA A 437 6.79 -9.74 13.24
CA ALA A 437 7.45 -10.01 14.51
C ALA A 437 7.33 -8.86 15.53
N LEU A 438 7.08 -7.63 15.08
CA LEU A 438 6.83 -6.47 15.96
C LEU A 438 5.37 -6.34 16.40
N PHE A 439 4.41 -7.10 15.85
CA PHE A 439 2.99 -6.91 16.19
C PHE A 439 2.70 -7.26 17.65
N SER A 440 1.91 -6.42 18.33
CA SER A 440 1.54 -6.66 19.73
C SER A 440 0.71 -7.94 19.88
N PRO A 441 0.73 -8.59 21.06
CA PRO A 441 -0.12 -9.75 21.31
C PRO A 441 -1.61 -9.47 21.07
N GLY A 442 -2.08 -8.28 21.44
CA GLY A 442 -3.48 -7.87 21.25
C GLY A 442 -3.85 -7.72 19.76
N VAL A 443 -2.98 -7.12 18.95
CA VAL A 443 -3.18 -7.02 17.50
C VAL A 443 -3.13 -8.40 16.84
N ARG A 444 -2.19 -9.26 17.21
CA ARG A 444 -2.13 -10.64 16.68
C ARG A 444 -3.38 -11.44 17.02
N ALA A 445 -3.85 -11.37 18.27
CA ALA A 445 -5.08 -12.05 18.69
C ALA A 445 -6.29 -11.55 17.89
N ALA A 446 -6.42 -10.23 17.71
CA ALA A 446 -7.49 -9.65 16.90
C ALA A 446 -7.40 -10.09 15.43
N MET A 447 -6.21 -10.14 14.84
CA MET A 447 -6.04 -10.63 13.46
C MET A 447 -6.36 -12.11 13.32
N ALA A 448 -5.99 -12.94 14.30
CA ALA A 448 -6.27 -14.37 14.29
C ALA A 448 -7.77 -14.67 14.45
N ALA A 449 -8.48 -13.87 15.24
CA ALA A 449 -9.92 -13.97 15.42
C ALA A 449 -10.74 -13.37 14.25
N TYR A 450 -10.09 -12.91 13.18
CA TYR A 450 -10.80 -12.36 12.02
C TYR A 450 -11.29 -13.48 11.12
N GLU A 451 -12.61 -13.57 10.95
CA GLU A 451 -13.20 -14.51 10.01
C GLU A 451 -12.89 -14.08 8.58
N ARG A 452 -12.14 -14.94 7.87
CA ARG A 452 -11.74 -14.65 6.49
C ARG A 452 -12.97 -14.72 5.61
N LYS A 453 -13.27 -13.58 5.02
CA LYS A 453 -14.36 -13.40 4.09
C LYS A 453 -13.89 -12.64 2.86
#